data_AF-A0A971B4X8-F1
#
_entry.id   AF-A0A971B4X8-F1
#
_cell.length_a   1.000
_cell.length_b   1.000
_cell.length_c   1.000
_cell.angle_alpha   90.00
_cell.angle_beta   90.00
_cell.angle_gamma   90.00
#
_symmetry.space_group_name_H-M   'P 1'
#
loop_
_entity.id
_entity.type
_entity.pdbx_description
1 polymer ?
#
loop_
_entity_poly.entity_id
_entity_poly.type
_entity_poly.pdbx_seq_one_letter_code
_entity_poly.pdbx_strand_id
1 'polypeptide(L)'
;MSNCITRRAFAAAGVAAAAQTLPLLDTRLASAETEPGSLTADGFPTLPLRPYQLMCIVCRIGGGCSDDLGDPRLTAILAAVRQDPKLPLTLRCNVDTVYRYQNPGHAEDTAEGELFNAKRDLDILQKLGLVPGDTRPAVDMFARLLEKVPQALGICGYETATSDTWRGCPQAAGGNYEKGHALGIKALIPPRDAEEMAEYKKKSAAAVYEAQTLRIRPHHLLCMSCFHGGKDKLAPIAADNLFEAIDVIQKNPTIPVTLIAGVCMICPPCANYDPVNRLCLGGRSMALRDQKKDLDVLQRLGLKYGDTLSAKELYQRLFERIPSTRDICAYGDGEARSPEWSICGSAKDDTPYQKARAARLGIDM
;
A
#
# COMPACT_ATOMS: atom_id res chain seq x y z
N MET A 1 -2.62 55.56 3.28
CA MET A 1 -2.51 54.98 1.93
C MET A 1 -2.90 53.53 2.03
N SER A 2 -4.18 53.25 1.77
CA SER A 2 -4.78 51.91 1.90
C SER A 2 -5.76 51.78 0.73
N ASN A 3 -5.36 51.03 -0.29
CA ASN A 3 -6.21 50.74 -1.43
C ASN A 3 -6.72 49.30 -1.33
N CYS A 4 -8.01 49.21 -1.02
CA CYS A 4 -8.85 48.04 -1.23
C CYS A 4 -9.21 47.97 -2.73
N ILE A 5 -9.11 46.79 -3.35
CA ILE A 5 -9.68 46.51 -4.68
C ILE A 5 -10.42 45.17 -4.63
N THR A 6 -11.67 45.23 -5.09
CA THR A 6 -12.76 44.27 -5.07
C THR A 6 -12.81 43.35 -6.30
N ARG A 7 -13.40 42.15 -6.14
CA ARG A 7 -13.68 41.14 -7.19
C ARG A 7 -14.89 41.50 -8.09
N ARG A 8 -14.74 41.32 -9.41
CA ARG A 8 -15.78 41.05 -10.44
C ARG A 8 -15.14 40.12 -11.50
N ALA A 9 -15.58 38.87 -11.63
CA ALA A 9 -16.72 38.36 -12.43
C ALA A 9 -16.37 38.16 -13.92
N PHE A 10 -16.40 36.91 -14.42
CA PHE A 10 -16.73 36.57 -15.81
C PHE A 10 -17.00 35.04 -15.96
N ALA A 11 -18.22 34.66 -16.31
CA ALA A 11 -18.53 33.57 -17.26
C ALA A 11 -20.05 33.49 -17.49
N ALA A 12 -20.48 33.52 -18.75
CA ALA A 12 -21.85 33.24 -19.17
C ALA A 12 -21.87 32.52 -20.53
N ALA A 13 -22.70 31.46 -20.57
CA ALA A 13 -23.41 30.81 -21.71
C ALA A 13 -22.60 30.23 -22.89
N GLY A 14 -22.95 29.14 -23.58
CA GLY A 14 -24.08 28.17 -23.59
C GLY A 14 -23.85 27.20 -24.78
N VAL A 15 -24.07 25.87 -24.66
CA VAL A 15 -25.28 25.04 -25.01
C VAL A 15 -25.21 24.27 -26.36
N ALA A 16 -25.44 22.94 -26.26
CA ALA A 16 -25.97 21.92 -27.22
C ALA A 16 -25.15 21.56 -28.50
N ALA A 17 -25.11 20.33 -29.04
CA ALA A 17 -26.08 19.21 -29.14
C ALA A 17 -25.46 17.81 -29.54
N ALA A 18 -26.14 16.69 -29.17
CA ALA A 18 -26.32 15.33 -29.79
C ALA A 18 -25.22 14.63 -30.67
N ALA A 19 -24.98 13.29 -30.73
CA ALA A 19 -25.53 12.04 -30.17
C ALA A 19 -24.63 10.81 -30.55
N GLN A 20 -24.87 9.65 -29.90
CA GLN A 20 -24.59 8.23 -30.26
C GLN A 20 -23.33 7.46 -29.69
N THR A 21 -23.61 6.56 -28.72
CA THR A 21 -23.14 5.14 -28.45
C THR A 21 -21.66 4.70 -28.66
N LEU A 22 -20.80 4.59 -27.61
CA LEU A 22 -20.37 3.45 -26.72
C LEU A 22 -19.36 2.40 -27.30
N PRO A 23 -18.41 1.78 -26.53
CA PRO A 23 -17.59 2.19 -25.36
C PRO A 23 -16.07 1.80 -25.48
N LEU A 24 -15.27 2.05 -24.41
CA LEU A 24 -13.89 1.52 -24.16
C LEU A 24 -12.69 2.22 -24.82
N LEU A 25 -12.31 3.36 -24.25
CA LEU A 25 -10.94 3.78 -23.89
C LEU A 25 -11.08 5.25 -23.55
N ASP A 26 -11.26 5.55 -22.26
CA ASP A 26 -11.35 6.91 -21.79
C ASP A 26 -9.98 7.60 -21.97
N THR A 27 -9.83 8.20 -23.15
CA THR A 27 -8.81 9.19 -23.51
C THR A 27 -9.41 10.58 -23.35
N ARG A 28 -10.18 10.82 -22.30
CA ARG A 28 -10.29 12.16 -21.74
C ARG A 28 -9.17 12.35 -20.72
N LEU A 29 -8.25 13.24 -21.06
CA LEU A 29 -7.71 14.17 -20.08
C LEU A 29 -8.90 14.78 -19.35
N ALA A 30 -9.29 14.17 -18.23
CA ALA A 30 -9.98 14.90 -17.20
C ALA A 30 -8.98 15.95 -16.73
N SER A 31 -9.11 17.17 -17.24
CA SER A 31 -8.83 18.35 -16.43
C SER A 31 -9.68 18.20 -15.19
N ALA A 32 -9.06 17.66 -14.13
CA ALA A 32 -9.64 17.65 -12.80
C ALA A 32 -9.63 19.10 -12.27
N GLU A 33 -10.48 19.94 -12.84
CA GLU A 33 -11.04 21.08 -12.13
C GLU A 33 -12.28 20.56 -11.39
N THR A 34 -12.06 19.60 -10.48
CA THR A 34 -12.86 19.63 -9.26
C THR A 34 -12.43 20.88 -8.54
N GLU A 35 -13.30 21.89 -8.54
CA GLU A 35 -13.35 22.89 -7.46
C GLU A 35 -12.94 22.17 -6.17
N PRO A 36 -11.91 22.64 -5.44
CA PRO A 36 -11.54 22.02 -4.18
C PRO A 36 -12.74 22.19 -3.27
N GLY A 37 -13.56 21.14 -3.20
CA GLY A 37 -14.59 21.01 -2.19
C GLY A 37 -13.88 21.34 -0.89
N SER A 38 -14.37 22.38 -0.21
CA SER A 38 -13.82 22.88 1.04
C SER A 38 -13.52 21.68 1.93
N LEU A 39 -12.25 21.26 1.96
CA LEU A 39 -11.79 20.26 2.89
C LEU A 39 -12.02 20.89 4.25
N THR A 40 -13.08 20.44 4.93
CA THR A 40 -13.22 20.69 6.35
C THR A 40 -11.90 20.32 7.01
N ALA A 41 -11.48 21.06 8.03
CA ALA A 41 -10.30 20.71 8.83
C ALA A 41 -10.40 19.28 9.41
N ASP A 42 -11.61 18.71 9.40
CA ASP A 42 -11.90 17.30 9.61
C ASP A 42 -11.36 16.48 8.43
N GLY A 43 -10.17 15.91 8.59
CA GLY A 43 -9.55 15.01 7.62
C GLY A 43 -10.40 13.76 7.31
N PHE A 44 -9.82 12.79 6.59
CA PHE A 44 -10.53 11.55 6.28
C PHE A 44 -11.00 10.83 7.56
N PRO A 45 -12.23 10.27 7.57
CA PRO A 45 -12.73 9.54 8.73
C PRO A 45 -11.79 8.37 9.05
N THR A 46 -11.36 8.31 10.31
CA THR A 46 -10.56 7.21 10.84
C THR A 46 -11.43 6.32 11.72
N LEU A 47 -11.19 5.01 11.72
CA LEU A 47 -11.81 4.10 12.67
C LEU A 47 -10.93 3.99 13.93
N PRO A 48 -11.33 4.56 15.08
CA PRO A 48 -10.59 4.36 16.33
C PRO A 48 -10.82 2.93 16.84
N LEU A 49 -9.78 2.32 17.40
CA LEU A 49 -9.85 1.03 18.10
C LEU A 49 -8.81 0.94 19.21
N ARG A 50 -9.04 0.03 20.17
CA ARG A 50 -8.07 -0.36 21.19
C ARG A 50 -7.07 -1.36 20.59
N PRO A 51 -5.76 -1.26 20.86
CA PRO A 51 -4.76 -2.20 20.35
C PRO A 51 -5.11 -3.68 20.56
N TYR A 52 -5.66 -4.06 21.72
CA TYR A 52 -6.06 -5.45 21.98
C TYR A 52 -7.13 -5.98 21.00
N GLN A 53 -7.99 -5.11 20.44
CA GLN A 53 -9.05 -5.52 19.51
C GLN A 53 -8.44 -6.13 18.23
N LEU A 54 -7.26 -5.67 17.80
CA LEU A 54 -6.52 -6.28 16.69
C LEU A 54 -6.18 -7.75 16.97
N MET A 55 -5.63 -8.03 18.16
CA MET A 55 -5.28 -9.39 18.57
C MET A 55 -6.51 -10.27 18.77
N CYS A 56 -7.58 -9.72 19.35
CA CYS A 56 -8.83 -10.45 19.53
C CYS A 56 -9.44 -10.87 18.20
N ILE A 57 -9.42 -10.03 17.16
CA ILE A 57 -9.89 -10.41 15.82
C ILE A 57 -9.11 -11.63 15.29
N VAL A 58 -7.77 -11.60 15.36
CA VAL A 58 -6.93 -12.72 14.94
C VAL A 58 -7.23 -13.99 15.75
N CYS A 59 -7.36 -13.85 17.08
CA CYS A 59 -7.68 -14.95 17.97
C CYS A 59 -9.04 -15.60 17.67
N ARG A 60 -10.08 -14.80 17.43
CA ARG A 60 -11.43 -15.30 17.09
C ARG A 60 -11.41 -16.06 15.76
N ILE A 61 -10.70 -15.54 14.76
CA ILE A 61 -10.52 -16.22 13.47
C ILE A 61 -9.83 -17.58 13.66
N GLY A 62 -8.77 -17.65 14.46
CA GLY A 62 -8.11 -18.92 14.76
C GLY A 62 -8.93 -19.88 15.63
N GLY A 63 -9.95 -19.36 16.33
CA GLY A 63 -10.99 -20.14 17.01
C GLY A 63 -12.08 -20.68 16.07
N GLY A 64 -12.02 -20.39 14.78
CA GLY A 64 -12.97 -20.87 13.76
C GLY A 64 -14.05 -19.86 13.36
N CYS A 65 -14.03 -18.63 13.90
CA CYS A 65 -14.92 -17.57 13.45
C CYS A 65 -14.51 -17.05 12.06
N SER A 66 -15.46 -16.61 11.24
CA SER A 66 -15.19 -16.00 9.93
C SER A 66 -15.70 -14.56 9.88
N ASP A 67 -17.01 -14.37 9.75
CA ASP A 67 -17.67 -13.07 9.61
C ASP A 67 -18.22 -12.58 10.95
N ASP A 68 -18.84 -13.48 11.72
CA ASP A 68 -19.25 -13.19 13.09
C ASP A 68 -18.21 -13.71 14.09
N LEU A 69 -17.62 -12.77 14.83
CA LEU A 69 -16.59 -13.04 15.85
C LEU A 69 -17.19 -13.29 17.25
N GLY A 70 -18.52 -13.30 17.38
CA GLY A 70 -19.22 -13.43 18.66
C GLY A 70 -19.08 -12.19 19.56
N ASP A 71 -18.59 -11.09 19.00
CA ASP A 71 -18.49 -9.78 19.62
C ASP A 71 -18.89 -8.71 18.58
N PRO A 72 -19.98 -7.95 18.82
CA PRO A 72 -20.49 -7.00 17.81
C PRO A 72 -19.48 -5.95 17.37
N ARG A 73 -18.60 -5.51 18.29
CA ARG A 73 -17.60 -4.48 18.00
C ARG A 73 -16.48 -5.06 17.14
N LEU A 74 -15.95 -6.23 17.49
CA LEU A 74 -14.91 -6.89 16.69
C LEU A 74 -15.43 -7.28 15.31
N THR A 75 -16.67 -7.80 15.24
CA THR A 75 -17.35 -8.12 13.98
C THR A 75 -17.48 -6.87 13.09
N ALA A 76 -17.90 -5.73 13.65
CA ALA A 76 -18.00 -4.48 12.90
C ALA A 76 -16.62 -3.99 12.39
N ILE A 77 -15.56 -4.10 13.20
CA ILE A 77 -14.21 -3.74 12.78
C ILE A 77 -13.75 -4.63 11.61
N LEU A 78 -13.90 -5.95 11.73
CA LEU A 78 -13.49 -6.89 10.68
C LEU A 78 -14.26 -6.65 9.38
N ALA A 79 -15.58 -6.43 9.46
CA ALA A 79 -16.41 -6.11 8.31
C ALA A 79 -15.94 -4.83 7.61
N ALA A 80 -15.66 -3.76 8.36
CA ALA A 80 -15.17 -2.51 7.80
C ALA A 80 -13.79 -2.67 7.13
N VAL A 81 -12.89 -3.45 7.73
CA VAL A 81 -11.55 -3.73 7.19
C VAL A 81 -11.61 -4.57 5.91
N ARG A 82 -12.51 -5.56 5.85
CA ARG A 82 -12.74 -6.38 4.64
C ARG A 82 -13.36 -5.56 3.51
N GLN A 83 -14.29 -4.67 3.85
CA GLN A 83 -14.92 -3.79 2.89
C GLN A 83 -13.93 -2.77 2.32
N ASP A 84 -13.07 -2.20 3.15
CA ASP A 84 -12.08 -1.21 2.74
C ASP A 84 -10.71 -1.43 3.42
N PRO A 85 -9.80 -2.20 2.81
CA PRO A 85 -8.48 -2.48 3.39
C PRO A 85 -7.58 -1.25 3.58
N LYS A 86 -7.89 -0.12 2.92
CA LYS A 86 -7.22 1.17 3.10
C LYS A 86 -7.85 2.04 4.19
N LEU A 87 -8.94 1.58 4.84
CA LEU A 87 -9.57 2.28 5.95
C LEU A 87 -8.51 2.68 6.99
N PRO A 88 -8.36 3.98 7.29
CA PRO A 88 -7.43 4.42 8.32
C PRO A 88 -7.87 3.94 9.70
N LEU A 89 -7.00 3.18 10.36
CA LEU A 89 -7.17 2.68 11.71
C LEU A 89 -6.33 3.50 12.67
N THR A 90 -6.96 4.10 13.69
CA THR A 90 -6.27 4.86 14.75
C THR A 90 -6.25 4.05 16.04
N LEU A 91 -5.05 3.72 16.54
CA LEU A 91 -4.92 2.99 17.80
C LEU A 91 -4.97 3.95 18.98
N ARG A 92 -5.94 3.77 19.88
CA ARG A 92 -6.10 4.58 21.10
C ARG A 92 -6.09 3.68 22.32
N CYS A 93 -5.48 4.12 23.40
CA CYS A 93 -5.53 3.43 24.69
C CYS A 93 -5.40 4.43 25.84
N ASN A 94 -5.83 4.01 27.04
CA ASN A 94 -5.74 4.84 28.23
C ASN A 94 -4.29 4.87 28.76
N VAL A 95 -3.77 6.07 28.96
CA VAL A 95 -2.45 6.33 29.56
C VAL A 95 -2.52 7.56 30.47
N ASP A 96 -1.64 7.61 31.47
CA ASP A 96 -1.54 8.75 32.41
C ASP A 96 -0.48 9.79 32.01
N THR A 97 0.20 9.56 30.89
CA THR A 97 1.32 10.39 30.43
C THR A 97 0.83 11.60 29.63
N VAL A 98 1.78 12.34 29.04
CA VAL A 98 1.48 13.42 28.08
C VAL A 98 0.66 12.96 26.88
N TYR A 99 0.54 11.65 26.63
CA TYR A 99 -0.30 11.06 25.57
C TYR A 99 -1.78 10.91 25.94
N ARG A 100 -2.20 11.32 27.16
CA ARG A 100 -3.58 11.16 27.65
C ARG A 100 -4.67 11.82 26.78
N TYR A 101 -4.30 12.73 25.87
CA TYR A 101 -5.21 13.30 24.87
C TYR A 101 -5.74 12.26 23.87
N GLN A 102 -5.17 11.04 23.87
CA GLN A 102 -5.62 9.90 23.08
C GLN A 102 -6.49 8.92 23.86
N ASN A 103 -6.77 9.17 25.14
CA ASN A 103 -7.53 8.24 25.99
C ASN A 103 -8.97 8.08 25.46
N PRO A 104 -9.39 6.85 25.10
CA PRO A 104 -10.76 6.58 24.67
C PRO A 104 -11.73 6.41 25.86
N GLY A 105 -11.23 6.38 27.10
CA GLY A 105 -12.01 6.01 28.28
C GLY A 105 -12.14 4.50 28.44
N HIS A 106 -12.95 4.05 29.41
CA HIS A 106 -13.01 2.67 29.86
C HIS A 106 -14.20 1.88 29.31
N ALA A 107 -15.00 2.46 28.39
CA ALA A 107 -16.21 1.83 27.87
C ALA A 107 -15.95 0.51 27.10
N GLU A 108 -14.75 0.34 26.55
CA GLU A 108 -14.31 -0.87 25.85
C GLU A 108 -13.34 -1.72 26.68
N ASP A 109 -13.15 -1.47 27.99
CA ASP A 109 -12.28 -2.32 28.80
C ASP A 109 -12.85 -3.73 28.96
N THR A 110 -11.97 -4.73 28.93
CA THR A 110 -12.34 -6.14 29.16
C THR A 110 -12.32 -6.48 30.65
N ALA A 111 -12.94 -7.60 31.04
CA ALA A 111 -13.17 -8.00 32.44
C ALA A 111 -11.89 -8.21 33.29
N GLU A 112 -10.71 -8.29 32.66
CA GLU A 112 -9.41 -8.40 33.32
C GLU A 112 -9.00 -7.13 34.09
N GLY A 113 -9.71 -6.01 33.91
CA GLY A 113 -9.54 -4.79 34.70
C GLY A 113 -8.66 -3.72 34.06
N GLU A 114 -8.76 -2.48 34.55
CA GLU A 114 -8.18 -1.28 33.91
C GLU A 114 -6.65 -1.36 33.74
N LEU A 115 -5.91 -1.73 34.79
CA LEU A 115 -4.45 -1.84 34.75
C LEU A 115 -3.98 -2.90 33.74
N PHE A 116 -4.69 -4.03 33.68
CA PHE A 116 -4.38 -5.08 32.70
C PHE A 116 -4.62 -4.58 31.28
N ASN A 117 -5.77 -3.94 31.04
CA ASN A 117 -6.11 -3.39 29.72
C ASN A 117 -5.09 -2.34 29.25
N ALA A 118 -4.70 -1.41 30.13
CA ALA A 118 -3.70 -0.39 29.82
C ALA A 118 -2.33 -1.02 29.47
N LYS A 119 -1.85 -1.97 30.29
CA LYS A 119 -0.60 -2.67 30.02
C LYS A 119 -0.64 -3.47 28.71
N ARG A 120 -1.71 -4.24 28.48
CA ARG A 120 -1.89 -5.06 27.27
C ARG A 120 -1.84 -4.18 26.02
N ASP A 121 -2.54 -3.06 26.03
CA ASP A 121 -2.54 -2.14 24.90
C ASP A 121 -1.15 -1.53 24.65
N LEU A 122 -0.44 -1.14 25.71
CA LEU A 122 0.92 -0.60 25.63
C LEU A 122 1.94 -1.65 25.15
N ASP A 123 1.84 -2.89 25.59
CA ASP A 123 2.71 -3.99 25.11
C ASP A 123 2.53 -4.21 23.60
N ILE A 124 1.28 -4.13 23.11
CA ILE A 124 0.98 -4.23 21.68
C ILE A 124 1.62 -3.05 20.95
N LEU A 125 1.34 -1.81 21.36
CA LEU A 125 1.91 -0.61 20.72
C LEU A 125 3.44 -0.64 20.71
N GLN A 126 4.07 -1.03 21.81
CA GLN A 126 5.52 -1.17 21.94
C GLN A 126 6.08 -2.17 20.93
N LYS A 127 5.46 -3.34 20.79
CA LYS A 127 5.89 -4.35 19.80
C LYS A 127 5.68 -3.90 18.36
N LEU A 128 4.64 -3.11 18.09
CA LEU A 128 4.38 -2.52 16.77
C LEU A 128 5.30 -1.32 16.47
N GLY A 129 6.03 -0.80 17.47
CA GLY A 129 6.79 0.45 17.33
C GLY A 129 5.88 1.64 17.05
N LEU A 130 4.72 1.69 17.72
CA LEU A 130 3.70 2.72 17.59
C LEU A 130 3.42 3.38 18.94
N VAL A 131 2.80 4.56 18.92
CA VAL A 131 2.31 5.30 20.09
C VAL A 131 0.80 5.49 20.03
N PRO A 132 0.13 5.82 21.16
CA PRO A 132 -1.29 6.15 21.13
C PRO A 132 -1.57 7.29 20.14
N GLY A 133 -2.60 7.13 19.31
CA GLY A 133 -3.00 8.06 18.25
C GLY A 133 -2.41 7.75 16.88
N ASP A 134 -1.47 6.80 16.76
CA ASP A 134 -0.93 6.42 15.45
C ASP A 134 -2.03 5.88 14.54
N THR A 135 -2.04 6.38 13.29
CA THR A 135 -3.04 6.07 12.28
C THR A 135 -2.39 5.47 11.04
N ARG A 136 -2.88 4.31 10.58
CA ARG A 136 -2.36 3.60 9.40
C ARG A 136 -3.50 2.92 8.61
N PRO A 137 -3.34 2.64 7.30
CA PRO A 137 -4.26 1.77 6.59
C PRO A 137 -4.42 0.41 7.28
N ALA A 138 -5.62 -0.15 7.29
CA ALA A 138 -5.91 -1.43 7.93
C ALA A 138 -4.98 -2.56 7.47
N VAL A 139 -4.71 -2.64 6.16
CA VAL A 139 -3.78 -3.63 5.59
C VAL A 139 -2.38 -3.54 6.19
N ASP A 140 -1.88 -2.33 6.45
CA ASP A 140 -0.57 -2.11 7.06
C ASP A 140 -0.58 -2.41 8.55
N MET A 141 -1.66 -2.05 9.24
CA MET A 141 -1.81 -2.30 10.68
C MET A 141 -1.81 -3.80 10.99
N PHE A 142 -2.63 -4.58 10.28
CA PHE A 142 -2.70 -6.02 10.48
C PHE A 142 -1.47 -6.76 9.97
N ALA A 143 -0.88 -6.35 8.83
CA ALA A 143 0.38 -6.93 8.38
C ALA A 143 1.49 -6.75 9.41
N ARG A 144 1.56 -5.58 10.06
CA ARG A 144 2.52 -5.31 11.13
C ARG A 144 2.25 -6.12 12.40
N LEU A 145 0.99 -6.24 12.80
CA LEU A 145 0.60 -7.07 13.93
C LEU A 145 1.09 -8.51 13.75
N LEU A 146 0.77 -9.10 12.60
CA LEU A 146 1.20 -10.47 12.27
C LEU A 146 2.73 -10.57 12.18
N GLU A 147 3.43 -9.55 11.75
CA GLU A 147 4.90 -9.57 11.74
C GLU A 147 5.51 -9.53 13.16
N LYS A 148 4.97 -8.69 14.04
CA LYS A 148 5.61 -8.34 15.32
C LYS A 148 5.08 -9.09 16.54
N VAL A 149 3.90 -9.68 16.44
CA VAL A 149 3.22 -10.35 17.55
C VAL A 149 2.91 -11.79 17.15
N PRO A 150 3.85 -12.73 17.28
CA PRO A 150 3.66 -14.12 16.83
C PRO A 150 2.79 -14.96 17.77
N GLN A 151 2.61 -14.54 19.02
CA GLN A 151 1.88 -15.29 20.04
C GLN A 151 1.14 -14.37 21.02
N ALA A 152 0.10 -14.88 21.66
CA ALA A 152 -0.70 -14.16 22.66
C ALA A 152 -0.05 -14.16 24.05
N LEU A 153 0.70 -15.21 24.39
CA LEU A 153 1.38 -15.35 25.67
C LEU A 153 2.49 -14.28 25.81
N GLY A 154 2.52 -13.61 26.95
CA GLY A 154 3.35 -12.45 27.24
C GLY A 154 2.66 -11.10 26.97
N ILE A 155 1.43 -11.10 26.44
CA ILE A 155 0.62 -9.89 26.19
C ILE A 155 -0.80 -10.06 26.74
N CYS A 156 -1.54 -11.03 26.21
CA CYS A 156 -2.92 -11.30 26.59
C CYS A 156 -3.03 -12.22 27.81
N GLY A 157 -1.94 -12.85 28.22
CA GLY A 157 -1.82 -13.69 29.41
C GLY A 157 -0.34 -13.95 29.69
N TYR A 158 -0.02 -14.44 30.89
CA TYR A 158 1.36 -14.63 31.34
C TYR A 158 1.56 -16.06 31.88
N GLU A 159 2.79 -16.57 31.81
CA GLU A 159 3.12 -17.92 32.32
C GLU A 159 2.79 -18.08 33.81
N THR A 160 3.01 -17.02 34.59
CA THR A 160 2.68 -16.99 36.02
C THR A 160 1.85 -15.75 36.32
N ALA A 161 0.65 -15.95 36.85
CA ALA A 161 -0.17 -14.87 37.39
C ALA A 161 0.44 -14.39 38.70
N THR A 162 0.90 -13.13 38.73
CA THR A 162 1.52 -12.53 39.92
C THR A 162 0.49 -11.94 40.89
N SER A 163 -0.75 -11.73 40.43
CA SER A 163 -1.91 -11.35 41.25
C SER A 163 -3.21 -11.59 40.46
N ASP A 164 -4.37 -11.38 41.10
CA ASP A 164 -5.67 -11.43 40.43
C ASP A 164 -5.77 -10.47 39.24
N THR A 165 -5.22 -9.26 39.38
CA THR A 165 -5.16 -8.25 38.30
C THR A 165 -4.35 -8.72 37.09
N TRP A 166 -3.42 -9.65 37.27
CA TRP A 166 -2.49 -10.10 36.23
C TRP A 166 -2.76 -11.52 35.73
N ARG A 167 -3.96 -12.07 35.99
CA ARG A 167 -4.38 -13.38 35.46
C ARG A 167 -4.42 -13.39 33.92
N GLY A 168 -4.87 -12.28 33.35
CA GLY A 168 -5.05 -12.10 31.92
C GLY A 168 -6.21 -12.87 31.32
N CYS A 169 -6.26 -12.87 30.00
CA CYS A 169 -7.34 -13.42 29.21
C CYS A 169 -7.31 -14.96 29.24
N PRO A 170 -8.43 -15.63 29.57
CA PRO A 170 -8.51 -17.10 29.59
C PRO A 170 -8.16 -17.77 28.25
N GLN A 171 -8.29 -17.04 27.14
CA GLN A 171 -8.00 -17.55 25.80
C GLN A 171 -6.52 -17.45 25.42
N ALA A 172 -5.68 -16.75 26.20
CA ALA A 172 -4.29 -16.48 25.84
C ALA A 172 -3.43 -17.75 25.73
N ALA A 173 -3.76 -18.80 26.48
CA ALA A 173 -3.09 -20.11 26.42
C ALA A 173 -3.82 -21.13 25.50
N GLY A 174 -4.93 -20.74 24.87
CA GLY A 174 -5.77 -21.66 24.08
C GLY A 174 -5.24 -21.97 22.68
N GLY A 175 -4.16 -21.31 22.25
CA GLY A 175 -3.56 -21.49 20.92
C GLY A 175 -4.35 -20.87 19.76
N ASN A 176 -5.49 -20.22 20.04
CA ASN A 176 -6.37 -19.67 19.00
C ASN A 176 -5.73 -18.47 18.31
N TYR A 177 -4.99 -17.62 19.03
CA TYR A 177 -4.26 -16.52 18.41
C TYR A 177 -3.20 -17.03 17.43
N GLU A 178 -2.41 -18.02 17.83
CA GLU A 178 -1.34 -18.61 17.03
C GLU A 178 -1.90 -19.31 15.78
N LYS A 179 -3.03 -20.02 15.91
CA LYS A 179 -3.76 -20.57 14.76
C LYS A 179 -4.20 -19.47 13.80
N GLY A 180 -4.80 -18.39 14.31
CA GLY A 180 -5.24 -17.26 13.51
C GLY A 180 -4.07 -16.53 12.83
N HIS A 181 -2.97 -16.37 13.55
CA HIS A 181 -1.72 -15.80 13.06
C HIS A 181 -1.15 -16.61 11.89
N ALA A 182 -1.14 -17.94 12.00
CA ALA A 182 -0.67 -18.85 10.97
C ALA A 182 -1.51 -18.81 9.68
N LEU A 183 -2.79 -18.41 9.74
CA LEU A 183 -3.62 -18.19 8.55
C LEU A 183 -3.18 -16.95 7.75
N GLY A 184 -2.48 -16.02 8.40
CA GLY A 184 -1.89 -14.83 7.79
C GLY A 184 -2.92 -13.77 7.37
N ILE A 185 -2.42 -12.75 6.67
CA ILE A 185 -3.22 -11.56 6.31
C ILE A 185 -4.45 -11.90 5.47
N LYS A 186 -4.40 -12.97 4.65
CA LYS A 186 -5.49 -13.39 3.77
C LYS A 186 -6.77 -13.80 4.52
N ALA A 187 -6.67 -14.18 5.79
CA ALA A 187 -7.86 -14.50 6.60
C ALA A 187 -8.56 -13.24 7.12
N LEU A 188 -7.82 -12.14 7.24
CA LEU A 188 -8.34 -10.83 7.66
C LEU A 188 -8.84 -10.05 6.44
N ILE A 189 -8.00 -9.97 5.42
CA ILE A 189 -8.23 -9.23 4.18
C ILE A 189 -8.04 -10.24 3.04
N PRO A 190 -9.15 -10.82 2.53
CA PRO A 190 -9.08 -11.75 1.42
C PRO A 190 -8.35 -11.14 0.22
N PRO A 191 -7.50 -11.91 -0.48
CA PRO A 191 -6.92 -11.43 -1.73
C PRO A 191 -8.03 -11.24 -2.77
N ARG A 192 -7.69 -10.53 -3.84
CA ARG A 192 -8.55 -10.46 -5.03
C ARG A 192 -8.82 -11.85 -5.58
N ASP A 193 -9.97 -11.98 -6.21
CA ASP A 193 -10.36 -13.22 -6.87
C ASP A 193 -9.37 -13.57 -7.99
N ALA A 194 -9.05 -14.86 -8.11
CA ALA A 194 -8.04 -15.34 -9.04
C ALA A 194 -8.53 -15.28 -10.50
N GLU A 195 -9.82 -15.51 -10.74
CA GLU A 195 -10.41 -15.42 -12.08
C GLU A 195 -10.48 -13.95 -12.52
N GLU A 196 -10.88 -13.06 -11.61
CA GLU A 196 -10.85 -11.61 -11.82
C GLU A 196 -9.42 -11.16 -12.19
N MET A 197 -8.41 -11.55 -11.40
CA MET A 197 -7.01 -11.24 -11.68
C MET A 197 -6.54 -11.77 -13.05
N ALA A 198 -6.92 -12.99 -13.41
CA ALA A 198 -6.59 -13.59 -14.70
C ALA A 198 -7.27 -12.84 -15.87
N GLU A 199 -8.51 -12.39 -15.69
CA GLU A 199 -9.21 -11.56 -16.67
C GLU A 199 -8.53 -10.20 -16.83
N TYR A 200 -8.17 -9.54 -15.72
CA TYR A 200 -7.37 -8.31 -15.76
C TYR A 200 -6.04 -8.54 -16.44
N LYS A 201 -5.34 -9.65 -16.17
CA LYS A 201 -4.08 -10.00 -16.83
C LYS A 201 -4.26 -10.08 -18.33
N LYS A 202 -5.25 -10.85 -18.81
CA LYS A 202 -5.54 -10.99 -20.24
C LYS A 202 -5.82 -9.64 -20.90
N LYS A 203 -6.72 -8.84 -20.33
CA LYS A 203 -7.12 -7.53 -20.87
C LYS A 203 -5.97 -6.52 -20.87
N SER A 204 -5.25 -6.43 -19.75
CA SER A 204 -4.17 -5.45 -19.59
C SER A 204 -2.91 -5.83 -20.37
N ALA A 205 -2.59 -7.11 -20.52
CA ALA A 205 -1.52 -7.57 -21.41
C ALA A 205 -1.81 -7.21 -22.88
N ALA A 206 -3.03 -7.48 -23.36
CA ALA A 206 -3.44 -7.08 -24.72
C ALA A 206 -3.32 -5.56 -24.91
N ALA A 207 -3.80 -4.78 -23.93
CA ALA A 207 -3.68 -3.32 -23.96
C ALA A 207 -2.22 -2.83 -23.97
N VAL A 208 -1.28 -3.53 -23.32
CA VAL A 208 0.16 -3.22 -23.41
C VAL A 208 0.69 -3.48 -24.81
N TYR A 209 0.34 -4.60 -25.43
CA TYR A 209 0.78 -4.96 -26.79
C TYR A 209 0.21 -4.05 -27.89
N GLU A 210 -1.02 -3.58 -27.72
CA GLU A 210 -1.70 -2.69 -28.68
C GLU A 210 -1.37 -1.21 -28.46
N ALA A 211 -0.66 -0.88 -27.38
CA ALA A 211 -0.39 0.51 -27.01
C ALA A 211 0.52 1.22 -28.02
N GLN A 212 0.08 2.41 -28.45
CA GLN A 212 0.94 3.34 -29.18
C GLN A 212 1.87 4.14 -28.26
N THR A 213 1.57 4.17 -26.96
CA THR A 213 2.37 4.83 -25.92
C THR A 213 2.19 4.07 -24.62
N LEU A 214 3.30 3.65 -24.02
CA LEU A 214 3.27 2.99 -22.72
C LEU A 214 3.15 4.03 -21.61
N ARG A 215 2.29 3.78 -20.63
CA ARG A 215 2.15 4.61 -19.43
C ARG A 215 2.71 3.86 -18.25
N ILE A 216 3.87 4.28 -17.76
CA ILE A 216 4.67 3.53 -16.79
C ILE A 216 5.02 4.43 -15.60
N ARG A 217 4.99 3.88 -14.38
CA ARG A 217 5.51 4.58 -13.19
C ARG A 217 7.03 4.65 -13.27
N PRO A 218 7.66 5.77 -12.89
CA PRO A 218 9.12 5.90 -12.92
C PRO A 218 9.87 4.75 -12.24
N HIS A 219 9.48 4.33 -11.03
CA HIS A 219 10.19 3.25 -10.33
C HIS A 219 10.00 1.88 -11.00
N HIS A 220 8.93 1.67 -11.76
CA HIS A 220 8.73 0.42 -12.49
C HIS A 220 9.76 0.21 -13.61
N LEU A 221 10.42 1.26 -14.10
CA LEU A 221 11.57 1.11 -15.01
C LEU A 221 12.71 0.32 -14.34
N LEU A 222 12.92 0.54 -13.03
CA LEU A 222 13.87 -0.23 -12.23
C LEU A 222 13.36 -1.65 -11.99
N CYS A 223 12.07 -1.82 -11.66
CA CYS A 223 11.47 -3.16 -11.47
C CYS A 223 11.57 -4.02 -12.73
N MET A 224 11.29 -3.44 -13.91
CA MET A 224 11.45 -4.09 -15.21
C MET A 224 12.92 -4.49 -15.44
N SER A 225 13.87 -3.62 -15.11
CA SER A 225 15.30 -3.94 -15.20
C SER A 225 15.70 -5.10 -14.28
N CYS A 226 15.28 -5.08 -13.00
CA CYS A 226 15.55 -6.17 -12.08
C CYS A 226 14.88 -7.49 -12.52
N PHE A 227 13.65 -7.44 -13.03
CA PHE A 227 12.95 -8.60 -13.54
C PHE A 227 13.65 -9.19 -14.76
N HIS A 228 14.07 -8.35 -15.70
CA HIS A 228 14.82 -8.74 -16.89
C HIS A 228 16.12 -9.46 -16.54
N GLY A 229 17.01 -8.83 -15.75
CA GLY A 229 18.31 -9.42 -15.45
C GLY A 229 18.30 -10.47 -14.34
N GLY A 230 17.16 -10.65 -13.66
CA GLY A 230 16.96 -11.65 -12.59
C GLY A 230 16.40 -12.98 -13.09
N LYS A 231 16.15 -13.12 -14.40
CA LYS A 231 15.60 -14.33 -15.01
C LYS A 231 16.55 -14.83 -16.09
N ASP A 232 16.85 -16.13 -16.07
CA ASP A 232 17.59 -16.76 -17.16
C ASP A 232 16.75 -16.83 -18.44
N LYS A 233 15.43 -17.00 -18.29
CA LYS A 233 14.45 -16.93 -19.36
C LYS A 233 13.32 -15.98 -18.97
N LEU A 234 13.16 -14.93 -19.74
CA LEU A 234 12.09 -13.96 -19.57
C LEU A 234 10.75 -14.59 -19.98
N ALA A 235 9.75 -14.53 -19.10
CA ALA A 235 8.42 -15.07 -19.35
C ALA A 235 7.33 -14.29 -18.59
N PRO A 236 6.08 -14.26 -19.08
CA PRO A 236 4.95 -13.68 -18.35
C PRO A 236 4.78 -14.30 -16.98
N ILE A 237 4.34 -13.48 -16.02
CA ILE A 237 3.83 -13.96 -14.73
C ILE A 237 2.40 -13.47 -14.52
N ALA A 238 1.65 -14.15 -13.66
CA ALA A 238 0.26 -13.84 -13.39
C ALA A 238 0.08 -12.50 -12.65
N ALA A 239 1.06 -12.07 -11.86
CA ALA A 239 0.89 -11.02 -10.85
C ALA A 239 1.16 -9.58 -11.33
N ASP A 240 1.71 -9.39 -12.53
CA ASP A 240 2.00 -8.06 -13.12
C ASP A 240 2.14 -8.14 -14.65
N ASN A 241 2.32 -7.00 -15.32
CA ASN A 241 2.69 -6.93 -16.75
C ASN A 241 4.13 -6.44 -16.99
N LEU A 242 5.08 -6.79 -16.13
CA LEU A 242 6.49 -6.42 -16.34
C LEU A 242 7.02 -7.04 -17.64
N PHE A 243 6.75 -8.32 -17.86
CA PHE A 243 7.16 -9.04 -19.06
C PHE A 243 6.67 -8.37 -20.34
N GLU A 244 5.37 -8.11 -20.44
CA GLU A 244 4.75 -7.60 -21.66
C GLU A 244 5.29 -6.21 -22.00
N ALA A 245 5.48 -5.36 -20.99
CA ALA A 245 6.06 -4.04 -21.19
C ALA A 245 7.53 -4.12 -21.65
N ILE A 246 8.32 -5.07 -21.13
CA ILE A 246 9.71 -5.29 -21.59
C ILE A 246 9.70 -5.79 -23.03
N ASP A 247 8.88 -6.79 -23.36
CA ASP A 247 8.79 -7.40 -24.68
C ASP A 247 8.40 -6.37 -25.76
N VAL A 248 7.42 -5.50 -25.48
CA VAL A 248 7.06 -4.38 -26.37
C VAL A 248 8.22 -3.42 -26.58
N ILE A 249 8.94 -3.07 -25.51
CA ILE A 249 10.09 -2.14 -25.59
C ILE A 249 11.26 -2.75 -26.38
N GLN A 250 11.55 -4.04 -26.19
CA GLN A 250 12.60 -4.72 -26.94
C GLN A 250 12.28 -4.82 -28.43
N LYS A 251 11.02 -5.10 -28.78
CA LYS A 251 10.56 -5.17 -30.18
C LYS A 251 10.45 -3.81 -30.85
N ASN A 252 10.17 -2.76 -30.07
CA ASN A 252 10.06 -1.39 -30.55
C ASN A 252 10.75 -0.40 -29.60
N PRO A 253 12.08 -0.26 -29.67
CA PRO A 253 12.84 0.63 -28.80
C PRO A 253 12.43 2.11 -28.89
N THR A 254 11.80 2.53 -29.98
CA THR A 254 11.36 3.91 -30.18
C THR A 254 9.96 4.17 -29.64
N ILE A 255 9.26 3.15 -29.10
CA ILE A 255 7.92 3.32 -28.54
C ILE A 255 7.92 4.45 -27.48
N PRO A 256 6.98 5.40 -27.56
CA PRO A 256 6.85 6.44 -26.55
C PRO A 256 6.48 5.85 -25.18
N VAL A 257 7.12 6.33 -24.12
CA VAL A 257 6.83 5.99 -22.73
C VAL A 257 6.54 7.28 -21.96
N THR A 258 5.30 7.43 -21.49
CA THR A 258 4.89 8.53 -20.62
C THR A 258 5.02 8.12 -19.16
N LEU A 259 5.74 8.94 -18.37
CA LEU A 259 5.89 8.73 -16.94
C LEU A 259 4.65 9.21 -16.18
N ILE A 260 4.01 8.34 -15.40
CA ILE A 260 2.76 8.67 -14.69
C ILE A 260 2.84 8.41 -13.18
N ALA A 261 2.01 9.16 -12.44
CA ALA A 261 1.77 8.93 -11.02
C ALA A 261 0.65 7.88 -10.83
N GLY A 262 0.60 7.28 -9.63
CA GLY A 262 -0.42 6.28 -9.29
C GLY A 262 -0.18 4.95 -9.99
N VAL A 263 -1.23 4.17 -10.22
CA VAL A 263 -1.11 2.85 -10.88
C VAL A 263 -0.88 2.99 -12.38
N CYS A 264 -0.09 2.08 -12.96
CA CYS A 264 0.24 2.08 -14.39
C CYS A 264 -0.10 0.74 -15.05
N MET A 265 0.24 0.59 -16.33
CA MET A 265 -0.12 -0.59 -17.13
C MET A 265 0.44 -1.93 -16.62
N ILE A 266 1.37 -1.90 -15.66
CA ILE A 266 1.97 -3.07 -15.00
C ILE A 266 1.07 -3.61 -13.86
N CYS A 267 0.33 -2.74 -13.20
CA CYS A 267 -0.39 -3.02 -11.95
C CYS A 267 -1.67 -3.88 -12.05
N PRO A 268 -2.49 -3.84 -13.14
CA PRO A 268 -3.85 -4.37 -13.10
C PRO A 268 -4.02 -5.81 -12.61
N PRO A 269 -3.13 -6.77 -12.93
CA PRO A 269 -3.29 -8.14 -12.47
C PRO A 269 -2.71 -8.39 -11.06
N CYS A 270 -2.24 -7.36 -10.36
CA CYS A 270 -1.70 -7.52 -9.01
C CYS A 270 -2.80 -7.81 -7.99
N ALA A 271 -2.54 -8.76 -7.09
CA ALA A 271 -3.45 -9.09 -5.98
C ALA A 271 -3.69 -7.92 -5.01
N ASN A 272 -2.78 -6.94 -4.98
CA ASN A 272 -2.85 -5.78 -4.10
C ASN A 272 -3.33 -4.51 -4.84
N TYR A 273 -3.83 -4.62 -6.07
CA TYR A 273 -4.35 -3.47 -6.80
C TYR A 273 -5.82 -3.22 -6.44
N ASP A 274 -6.18 -2.00 -6.05
CA ASP A 274 -7.59 -1.58 -5.89
C ASP A 274 -8.09 -1.04 -7.23
N PRO A 275 -8.91 -1.80 -7.99
CA PRO A 275 -9.38 -1.35 -9.30
C PRO A 275 -10.39 -0.20 -9.22
N VAL A 276 -11.12 -0.08 -8.11
CA VAL A 276 -12.14 0.95 -7.91
C VAL A 276 -11.48 2.31 -7.70
N ASN A 277 -10.52 2.38 -6.79
CA ASN A 277 -9.86 3.65 -6.43
C ASN A 277 -8.55 3.87 -7.18
N ARG A 278 -8.11 2.88 -7.96
CA ARG A 278 -6.85 2.90 -8.72
C ARG A 278 -5.62 3.10 -7.82
N LEU A 279 -5.58 2.39 -6.69
CA LEU A 279 -4.53 2.48 -5.68
C LEU A 279 -3.74 1.18 -5.54
N CYS A 280 -2.48 1.30 -5.10
CA CYS A 280 -1.72 0.16 -4.62
C CYS A 280 -2.04 -0.04 -3.13
N LEU A 281 -2.49 -1.23 -2.77
CA LEU A 281 -2.73 -1.67 -1.39
C LEU A 281 -1.63 -2.63 -0.90
N GLY A 282 -0.47 -2.63 -1.57
CA GLY A 282 0.66 -3.46 -1.16
C GLY A 282 1.05 -3.12 0.27
N GLY A 283 1.07 -4.13 1.14
CA GLY A 283 1.40 -3.95 2.55
C GLY A 283 2.80 -3.37 2.79
N ARG A 284 3.05 -2.96 4.04
CA ARG A 284 4.23 -2.19 4.47
C ARG A 284 4.29 -0.81 3.81
N SER A 285 3.13 -0.19 3.63
CA SER A 285 2.92 1.11 2.99
C SER A 285 3.63 1.20 1.64
N MET A 286 3.50 0.15 0.83
CA MET A 286 4.13 0.05 -0.48
C MET A 286 3.74 1.25 -1.37
N ALA A 287 2.50 1.70 -1.28
CA ALA A 287 2.02 2.89 -1.99
C ALA A 287 2.86 4.14 -1.70
N LEU A 288 3.13 4.43 -0.43
CA LEU A 288 3.86 5.61 0.02
C LEU A 288 5.33 5.54 -0.38
N ARG A 289 6.01 4.43 -0.08
CA ARG A 289 7.43 4.27 -0.41
C ARG A 289 7.67 4.27 -1.92
N ASP A 290 6.75 3.68 -2.71
CA ASP A 290 6.92 3.62 -4.16
C ASP A 290 6.61 4.98 -4.82
N GLN A 291 5.76 5.81 -4.21
CA GLN A 291 5.64 7.21 -4.61
C GLN A 291 6.95 7.97 -4.38
N LYS A 292 7.63 7.76 -3.24
CA LYS A 292 8.94 8.36 -3.01
C LYS A 292 9.98 7.88 -4.03
N LYS A 293 10.02 6.58 -4.33
CA LYS A 293 10.91 6.03 -5.38
C LYS A 293 10.62 6.63 -6.75
N ASP A 294 9.35 6.84 -7.10
CA ASP A 294 9.02 7.51 -8.36
C ASP A 294 9.62 8.90 -8.44
N LEU A 295 9.46 9.69 -7.37
CA LEU A 295 10.00 11.04 -7.29
C LEU A 295 11.54 11.04 -7.34
N ASP A 296 12.20 10.08 -6.71
CA ASP A 296 13.65 9.94 -6.76
C ASP A 296 14.16 9.57 -8.16
N VAL A 297 13.46 8.67 -8.86
CA VAL A 297 13.76 8.38 -10.27
C VAL A 297 13.58 9.63 -11.11
N LEU A 298 12.44 10.31 -11.00
CA LEU A 298 12.17 11.55 -11.74
C LEU A 298 13.25 12.60 -11.51
N GLN A 299 13.64 12.84 -10.25
CA GLN A 299 14.71 13.75 -9.89
C GLN A 299 16.03 13.36 -10.55
N ARG A 300 16.45 12.09 -10.43
CA ARG A 300 17.70 11.60 -11.03
C ARG A 300 17.71 11.70 -12.55
N LEU A 301 16.56 11.49 -13.19
CA LEU A 301 16.42 11.58 -14.64
C LEU A 301 16.21 13.02 -15.13
N GLY A 302 16.03 14.00 -14.25
CA GLY A 302 15.69 15.37 -14.62
C GLY A 302 14.38 15.43 -15.41
N LEU A 303 13.39 14.63 -14.97
CA LEU A 303 12.07 14.48 -15.59
C LEU A 303 10.98 14.80 -14.55
N LYS A 304 9.75 14.96 -15.04
CA LYS A 304 8.52 15.05 -14.24
C LYS A 304 7.45 14.09 -14.74
N TYR A 305 6.40 13.90 -13.97
CA TYR A 305 5.21 13.21 -14.46
C TYR A 305 4.63 13.92 -15.69
N GLY A 306 4.18 13.14 -16.67
CA GLY A 306 3.69 13.61 -17.96
C GLY A 306 4.77 13.69 -19.05
N ASP A 307 6.06 13.74 -18.69
CA ASP A 307 7.12 13.70 -19.68
C ASP A 307 7.07 12.37 -20.45
N THR A 308 7.34 12.45 -21.75
CA THR A 308 7.31 11.32 -22.68
C THR A 308 8.59 11.29 -23.49
N LEU A 309 9.25 10.13 -23.49
CA LEU A 309 10.48 9.86 -24.25
C LEU A 309 10.34 8.53 -24.98
N SER A 310 11.17 8.27 -25.98
CA SER A 310 11.29 6.90 -26.48
C SER A 310 11.83 5.98 -25.39
N ALA A 311 11.43 4.71 -25.40
CA ALA A 311 11.93 3.73 -24.43
C ALA A 311 13.46 3.63 -24.43
N LYS A 312 14.09 3.67 -25.62
CA LYS A 312 15.54 3.70 -25.80
C LYS A 312 16.19 4.87 -25.06
N GLU A 313 15.75 6.09 -25.30
CA GLU A 313 16.30 7.29 -24.63
C GLU A 313 16.08 7.23 -23.12
N LEU A 314 14.90 6.75 -22.69
CA LEU A 314 14.54 6.64 -21.29
C LEU A 314 15.44 5.65 -20.55
N TYR A 315 15.67 4.45 -21.09
CA TYR A 315 16.54 3.45 -20.47
C TYR A 315 18.03 3.80 -20.57
N GLN A 316 18.49 4.43 -21.65
CA GLN A 316 19.84 4.97 -21.74
C GLN A 316 20.08 5.96 -20.58
N ARG A 317 19.16 6.90 -20.40
CA ARG A 317 19.23 7.89 -19.31
C ARG A 317 19.13 7.25 -17.93
N LEU A 318 18.25 6.25 -17.77
CA LEU A 318 18.08 5.50 -16.52
C LEU A 318 19.40 4.88 -16.08
N PHE A 319 20.03 4.10 -16.96
CA PHE A 319 21.25 3.37 -16.67
C PHE A 319 22.49 4.26 -16.56
N GLU A 320 22.48 5.43 -17.20
CA GLU A 320 23.52 6.44 -17.02
C GLU A 320 23.45 7.09 -15.64
N ARG A 321 22.24 7.47 -15.19
CA ARG A 321 22.06 8.33 -13.99
C ARG A 321 21.76 7.59 -12.70
N ILE A 322 21.40 6.32 -12.79
CA ILE A 322 21.12 5.45 -11.64
C ILE A 322 22.05 4.24 -11.75
N PRO A 323 23.30 4.32 -11.25
CA PRO A 323 24.26 3.23 -11.37
C PRO A 323 23.89 2.02 -10.51
N SER A 324 23.10 2.21 -9.45
CA SER A 324 22.71 1.16 -8.53
C SER A 324 21.26 1.28 -8.08
N THR A 325 20.60 0.13 -7.86
CA THR A 325 19.30 0.09 -7.18
C THR A 325 19.37 0.65 -5.76
N ARG A 326 20.54 0.63 -5.11
CA ARG A 326 20.71 1.19 -3.76
C ARG A 326 20.34 2.67 -3.68
N ASP A 327 20.60 3.43 -4.75
CA ASP A 327 20.34 4.87 -4.81
C ASP A 327 18.86 5.23 -4.67
N ILE A 328 17.97 4.35 -5.12
CA ILE A 328 16.52 4.56 -5.14
C ILE A 328 15.82 3.60 -4.19
N CYS A 329 16.04 2.31 -4.37
CA CYS A 329 15.34 1.24 -3.67
C CYS A 329 15.85 1.01 -2.24
N ALA A 330 16.95 1.67 -1.87
CA ALA A 330 17.50 1.70 -0.51
C ALA A 330 17.78 3.13 -0.02
N TYR A 331 17.16 4.15 -0.64
CA TYR A 331 17.30 5.56 -0.25
C TYR A 331 18.74 6.10 -0.24
N GLY A 332 19.65 5.47 -0.99
CA GLY A 332 21.07 5.83 -1.09
C GLY A 332 21.97 5.32 0.04
N ASP A 333 21.43 5.18 1.26
CA ASP A 333 22.18 4.77 2.45
C ASP A 333 21.93 3.32 2.89
N GLY A 334 20.99 2.63 2.27
CA GLY A 334 20.65 1.25 2.62
C GLY A 334 19.96 1.10 3.97
N GLU A 335 19.53 2.19 4.59
CA GLU A 335 18.96 2.18 5.94
C GLU A 335 17.43 2.11 5.87
N ALA A 336 16.88 1.02 6.41
CA ALA A 336 15.46 0.91 6.66
C ALA A 336 15.09 1.67 7.94
N ARG A 337 14.34 2.77 7.80
CA ARG A 337 14.00 3.67 8.92
C ARG A 337 12.75 3.27 9.68
N SER A 338 11.81 2.61 9.01
CA SER A 338 10.58 2.05 9.58
C SER A 338 10.04 0.98 8.62
N PRO A 339 9.01 0.21 8.98
CA PRO A 339 8.41 -0.75 8.06
C PRO A 339 7.90 -0.09 6.76
N GLU A 340 7.35 1.12 6.85
CA GLU A 340 6.94 1.93 5.69
C GLU A 340 8.12 2.32 4.81
N TRP A 341 9.25 2.63 5.44
CA TRP A 341 10.51 2.96 4.78
C TRP A 341 11.42 1.74 4.68
N SER A 342 10.84 0.58 4.37
CA SER A 342 11.58 -0.64 4.08
C SER A 342 12.30 -0.55 2.74
N ILE A 343 13.41 -1.26 2.61
CA ILE A 343 14.23 -1.31 1.38
C ILE A 343 13.89 -2.55 0.53
N CYS A 344 14.04 -2.46 -0.78
CA CYS A 344 13.81 -3.60 -1.67
C CYS A 344 14.92 -4.66 -1.53
N GLY A 345 14.57 -5.93 -1.78
CA GLY A 345 15.57 -7.01 -1.86
C GLY A 345 16.62 -6.76 -2.94
N SER A 346 16.23 -6.22 -4.09
CA SER A 346 17.15 -5.85 -5.18
C SER A 346 18.13 -4.73 -4.81
N ALA A 347 17.91 -4.04 -3.69
CA ALA A 347 18.84 -3.04 -3.17
C ALA A 347 19.89 -3.64 -2.22
N LYS A 348 19.66 -4.88 -1.75
CA LYS A 348 20.64 -5.70 -1.02
C LYS A 348 21.51 -6.51 -1.97
N ASP A 349 20.93 -6.98 -3.08
CA ASP A 349 21.61 -7.63 -4.19
C ASP A 349 21.18 -6.98 -5.51
N ASP A 350 22.06 -6.12 -6.05
CA ASP A 350 21.87 -5.37 -7.28
C ASP A 350 22.14 -6.23 -8.54
N THR A 351 22.67 -7.44 -8.40
CA THR A 351 23.11 -8.27 -9.55
C THR A 351 22.10 -8.34 -10.71
N PRO A 352 20.78 -8.54 -10.49
CA PRO A 352 19.79 -8.50 -11.56
C PRO A 352 19.74 -7.17 -12.32
N TYR A 353 19.84 -6.04 -11.61
CA TYR A 353 19.83 -4.73 -12.22
C TYR A 353 21.10 -4.47 -13.03
N GLN A 354 22.29 -4.81 -12.50
CA GLN A 354 23.54 -4.70 -13.25
C GLN A 354 23.53 -5.53 -14.54
N LYS A 355 22.98 -6.75 -14.51
CA LYS A 355 22.82 -7.59 -15.71
C LYS A 355 21.94 -6.91 -16.76
N ALA A 356 20.78 -6.38 -16.36
CA ALA A 356 19.91 -5.65 -17.27
C ALA A 356 20.55 -4.36 -17.80
N ARG A 357 21.28 -3.63 -16.95
CA ARG A 357 22.04 -2.44 -17.34
C ARG A 357 23.10 -2.76 -18.39
N ALA A 358 23.89 -3.81 -18.17
CA ALA A 358 24.90 -4.25 -19.13
C ALA A 358 24.29 -4.69 -20.47
N ALA A 359 23.15 -5.39 -20.41
CA ALA A 359 22.38 -5.78 -21.59
C ALA A 359 21.53 -4.64 -22.18
N ARG A 360 21.51 -3.45 -21.56
CA ARG A 360 20.61 -2.33 -21.91
C ARG A 360 19.15 -2.75 -22.05
N LEU A 361 18.67 -3.59 -21.13
CA LEU A 361 17.34 -4.22 -21.17
C LEU A 361 17.08 -5.02 -22.46
N GLY A 362 18.11 -5.48 -23.18
CA GLY A 362 17.96 -6.16 -24.47
C GLY A 362 17.51 -5.22 -25.60
N ILE A 363 17.74 -3.92 -25.47
CA ILE A 363 17.42 -2.93 -26.50
C ILE A 363 18.62 -2.78 -27.44
N ASP A 364 18.44 -3.12 -28.72
CA ASP A 364 19.44 -2.86 -29.76
C ASP A 364 19.61 -1.35 -29.97
N MET A 365 20.86 -0.88 -29.88
CA MET A 365 21.20 0.54 -30.02
C MET A 365 21.51 0.95 -31.46
#